data_AF-A0ABD2CEP5-F1
#
_entry.id   AF-A0ABD2CEP5-F1
#
_cell.length_a   1.000
_cell.length_b   1.000
_cell.length_c   1.000
_cell.angle_alpha   90.00
_cell.angle_beta   90.00
_cell.angle_gamma   90.00
#
_symmetry.space_group_name_H-M   'P 1'
#
loop_
_entity.id
_entity.type
_entity.pdbx_description
1 polymer ?
#
loop_
_entity_poly.entity_id
_entity_poly.type
_entity_poly.pdbx_seq_one_letter_code
_entity_poly.pdbx_strand_id
1 'polypeptide(L)'
;MDQCAISSAIAQQLTVLVWDYDDTKGDESLGRATIEVNRVKKKGILDTWVSLEQAKHGMVHLRLTWLQLSKNVADLQAALIETQELRVTSMSTAVLIIYVDSAKNLPCIRGNKQPDVYLEARVDGQIQRTNTILRSCDPVWEQGFTFLVSNPESSIMHIKINDEKTTMIVGEMSYKISSLIEKDNLEVTQQPYDLQMAETDSKLVLSMSLSILKYEQPEPTSEEDEDDQNVNEFNKKIERQESNVSNILSSSVPPSPLKKQSSKESINSLPRNIESTSVAPIEEMILQPEEEDIISNTAPSLSYTSSGGLIHRTPSTTSSAGESKLGRIQLTLRYSIQRQKLIIDIHRIAHLPLPQNDPTNIPDPYVKLYLLPDKHKETKRKTAVIKDNCNPIFDEKFEYVVSQADLNSRVLEISVCTQKGWLSTGSNVMGQLHLNLSEIDVTKAVTTWYDLQAEIKD
;
A
#
# COMPACT_ATOMS: atom_id res chain seq x y z
N MET A 1 1.64 -0.28 22.46
CA MET A 1 2.81 -0.76 21.69
C MET A 1 2.28 -1.06 20.30
N ASP A 2 2.48 -0.11 19.39
CA ASP A 2 1.50 0.13 18.35
C ASP A 2 2.06 -0.37 17.01
N GLN A 3 1.38 -1.34 16.40
CA GLN A 3 1.87 -1.97 15.18
C GLN A 3 1.53 -1.09 13.97
N CYS A 4 2.58 -0.68 13.25
CA CYS A 4 2.45 0.02 11.97
C CYS A 4 2.72 -0.95 10.82
N ALA A 5 1.71 -1.19 9.97
CA ALA A 5 1.87 -1.95 8.74
C ALA A 5 2.24 -1.01 7.58
N ILE A 6 3.47 -1.10 7.09
CA ILE A 6 3.99 -0.22 6.04
C ILE A 6 3.64 -0.81 4.66
N SER A 7 2.48 -0.40 4.12
CA SER A 7 1.89 -0.95 2.89
C SER A 7 2.26 -0.22 1.60
N SER A 8 3.17 0.76 1.65
CA SER A 8 3.52 1.64 0.52
C SER A 8 5.02 1.71 0.26
N ALA A 9 5.42 1.51 -1.00
CA ALA A 9 6.81 1.68 -1.44
C ALA A 9 7.36 3.11 -1.25
N ILE A 10 6.49 4.10 -1.06
CA ILE A 10 6.86 5.50 -0.79
C ILE A 10 7.33 5.67 0.67
N ALA A 11 6.84 4.85 1.59
CA ALA A 11 7.15 4.93 3.02
C ALA A 11 8.48 4.21 3.35
N GLN A 12 9.58 4.69 2.76
CA GLN A 12 10.94 4.25 3.11
C GLN A 12 11.41 4.78 4.47
N GLN A 13 10.62 5.63 5.13
CA GLN A 13 10.91 6.23 6.43
C GLN A 13 9.70 6.08 7.36
N LEU A 14 9.96 5.55 8.56
CA LEU A 14 9.07 5.65 9.72
C LEU A 14 9.27 7.02 10.36
N THR A 15 8.19 7.77 10.51
CA THR A 15 8.19 9.09 11.16
C THR A 15 7.36 9.04 12.43
N VAL A 16 7.97 9.34 13.57
CA VAL A 16 7.33 9.50 14.87
C VAL A 16 7.23 11.00 15.17
N LEU A 17 6.03 11.50 15.40
CA LEU A 17 5.79 12.88 15.84
C LEU A 17 5.42 12.87 17.32
N VAL A 18 6.10 13.69 18.12
CA VAL A 18 5.82 13.85 19.55
C VAL A 18 5.08 15.18 19.75
N TRP A 19 4.08 15.14 20.61
CA TRP A 19 3.19 16.26 20.92
C TRP A 19 2.99 16.34 22.43
N ASP A 20 2.88 17.55 22.96
CA ASP A 20 2.41 17.81 24.33
C ASP A 20 0.89 17.94 24.28
N TYR A 21 0.18 17.19 25.13
CA TYR A 21 -1.27 17.17 25.19
C TYR A 21 -1.74 18.04 26.36
N ASP A 22 -2.51 19.10 26.08
CA ASP A 22 -3.16 19.89 27.12
C ASP A 22 -4.68 20.06 26.85
N ASP A 23 -5.50 19.91 27.90
CA ASP A 23 -6.98 19.96 27.79
C ASP A 23 -7.54 21.38 27.48
N THR A 24 -6.71 22.35 27.07
CA THR A 24 -7.08 23.78 27.07
C THR A 24 -6.58 24.61 25.88
N LYS A 25 -5.64 24.10 25.08
CA LYS A 25 -5.09 24.72 23.87
C LYS A 25 -5.18 23.70 22.72
N GLY A 26 -4.32 23.83 21.72
CA GLY A 26 -4.07 22.78 20.73
C GLY A 26 -2.65 22.25 20.93
N ASP A 27 -2.50 20.93 20.84
CA ASP A 27 -1.25 20.21 21.12
C ASP A 27 -0.01 20.87 20.48
N GLU A 28 1.03 21.14 21.28
CA GLU A 28 2.28 21.72 20.79
C GLU A 28 3.27 20.61 20.39
N SER A 29 3.94 20.73 19.25
CA SER A 29 4.86 19.68 18.79
C SER A 29 6.17 19.72 19.59
N LEU A 30 6.47 18.60 20.25
CA LEU A 30 7.70 18.38 21.02
C LEU A 30 8.87 17.88 20.15
N GLY A 31 8.63 17.56 18.87
CA GLY A 31 9.66 17.21 17.88
C GLY A 31 9.29 16.01 17.01
N ARG A 32 10.22 15.62 16.13
CA ARG A 32 10.11 14.48 15.21
C ARG A 32 11.30 13.53 15.36
N ALA A 33 11.08 12.22 15.32
CA ALA A 33 12.12 11.22 15.08
C ALA A 33 11.83 10.49 13.76
N THR A 34 12.86 10.30 12.93
CA THR A 34 12.74 9.64 11.62
C THR A 34 13.74 8.47 11.53
N ILE A 35 13.28 7.31 11.07
CA ILE A 35 14.10 6.10 10.87
C ILE A 35 13.85 5.55 9.47
N GLU A 36 14.90 5.21 8.73
CA GLU A 36 14.74 4.50 7.45
C GLU A 36 14.31 3.05 7.65
N VAL A 37 13.24 2.64 6.97
CA VAL A 37 12.70 1.28 7.01
C VAL A 37 13.71 0.27 6.48
N ASN A 38 14.57 0.66 5.53
CA ASN A 38 15.66 -0.17 5.02
C ASN A 38 16.70 -0.51 6.11
N ARG A 39 16.95 0.40 7.07
CA ARG A 39 17.84 0.14 8.23
C ARG A 39 17.24 -0.90 9.17
N VAL A 40 15.92 -0.88 9.37
CA VAL A 40 15.20 -1.91 10.14
C VAL A 40 15.22 -3.26 9.42
N LYS A 41 14.97 -3.26 8.10
CA LYS A 41 15.07 -4.46 7.25
C LYS A 41 16.46 -5.09 7.26
N LYS A 42 17.53 -4.29 7.13
CA LYS A 42 18.93 -4.77 7.24
C LYS A 42 19.21 -5.42 8.59
N LYS A 43 18.79 -4.78 9.70
CA LYS A 43 19.15 -5.24 11.06
C LYS A 43 18.20 -6.26 11.68
N GLY A 44 17.01 -6.49 11.11
CA GLY A 44 15.99 -7.41 11.63
C GLY A 44 15.30 -6.88 12.90
N ILE A 45 16.07 -6.59 13.94
CA ILE A 45 15.64 -5.84 15.12
C ILE A 45 16.49 -4.58 15.23
N LEU A 46 15.85 -3.43 15.39
CA LEU A 46 16.49 -2.15 15.70
C LEU A 46 15.98 -1.66 17.06
N ASP A 47 16.85 -1.70 18.07
CA ASP A 47 16.61 -1.15 19.40
C ASP A 47 17.60 0.00 19.60
N THR A 48 17.11 1.26 19.58
CA THR A 48 17.98 2.45 19.57
C THR A 48 17.27 3.68 20.14
N TRP A 49 18.06 4.62 20.67
CA TRP A 49 17.61 5.98 20.89
C TRP A 49 17.77 6.80 19.61
N VAL A 50 16.80 7.68 19.33
CA VAL A 50 16.83 8.65 18.23
C VAL A 50 16.57 10.05 18.78
N SER A 51 17.46 11.00 18.48
CA SER A 51 17.30 12.40 18.86
C SER A 51 16.14 13.06 18.12
N LEU A 52 15.41 13.94 18.80
CA LEU A 52 14.28 14.66 18.21
C LEU A 52 14.77 15.80 17.30
N GLU A 53 14.51 15.66 16.01
CA GLU A 53 14.51 16.76 15.05
C GLU A 53 13.51 17.84 15.49
N GLN A 54 13.82 19.10 15.18
CA GLN A 54 12.98 20.28 15.45
C GLN A 54 12.74 20.58 16.94
N ALA A 55 13.31 19.78 17.86
CA ALA A 55 13.41 20.07 19.29
C ALA A 55 14.76 20.75 19.64
N LYS A 56 14.84 21.38 20.82
CA LYS A 56 16.12 21.86 21.38
C LYS A 56 16.95 20.75 22.04
N HIS A 57 16.26 19.76 22.59
CA HIS A 57 16.80 18.61 23.30
C HIS A 57 15.70 17.54 23.38
N GLY A 58 16.09 16.27 23.46
CA GLY A 58 15.17 15.15 23.62
C GLY A 58 15.52 13.97 22.72
N MET A 59 15.17 12.77 23.17
CA MET A 59 15.38 11.53 22.43
C MET A 59 14.19 10.60 22.69
N VAL A 60 13.82 9.80 21.69
CA VAL A 60 12.83 8.74 21.80
C VAL A 60 13.54 7.39 21.72
N HIS A 61 13.22 6.48 22.63
CA HIS A 61 13.66 5.09 22.56
C HIS A 61 12.71 4.30 21.65
N LEU A 62 13.25 3.72 20.58
CA LEU A 62 12.48 3.01 19.56
C LEU A 62 13.02 1.59 19.41
N ARG A 63 12.15 0.61 19.66
CA ARG A 63 12.37 -0.80 19.38
C ARG A 63 11.45 -1.25 18.25
N LEU A 64 12.05 -1.64 17.13
CA LEU A 64 11.37 -2.02 15.88
C LEU A 64 11.83 -3.42 15.48
N THR A 65 10.89 -4.22 14.96
CA THR A 65 11.17 -5.57 14.42
C THR A 65 10.66 -5.64 12.98
N TRP A 66 11.50 -6.08 12.06
CA TRP A 66 11.11 -6.45 10.71
C TRP A 66 10.51 -7.86 10.72
N LEU A 67 9.32 -8.01 10.14
CA LEU A 67 8.59 -9.28 10.07
C LEU A 67 8.32 -9.61 8.60
N GLN A 68 8.58 -10.86 8.22
CA GLN A 68 8.30 -11.38 6.89
C GLN A 68 6.87 -11.94 6.81
N LEU A 69 6.36 -12.05 5.59
CA LEU A 69 5.05 -12.64 5.28
C LEU A 69 5.23 -14.10 4.85
N SER A 70 4.98 -15.04 5.77
CA SER A 70 5.05 -16.47 5.50
C SER A 70 3.70 -17.06 5.07
N LYS A 71 3.76 -18.14 4.29
CA LYS A 71 2.63 -19.00 3.91
C LYS A 71 2.65 -20.38 4.59
N ASN A 72 3.65 -20.65 5.43
CA ASN A 72 3.82 -21.91 6.14
C ASN A 72 3.10 -21.87 7.49
N VAL A 73 2.10 -22.73 7.68
CA VAL A 73 1.31 -22.83 8.93
C VAL A 73 2.18 -23.11 10.17
N ALA A 74 3.33 -23.78 10.02
CA ALA A 74 4.22 -24.03 11.16
C ALA A 74 4.78 -22.74 11.79
N ASP A 75 4.96 -21.67 11.00
CA ASP A 75 5.43 -20.38 11.52
C ASP A 75 4.38 -19.71 12.45
N LEU A 76 3.09 -20.04 12.30
CA LEU A 76 2.02 -19.47 13.14
C LEU A 76 2.15 -19.94 14.60
N GLN A 77 2.50 -21.21 14.81
CA GLN A 77 2.71 -21.75 16.15
C GLN A 77 3.88 -21.07 16.85
N ALA A 78 4.96 -20.76 16.12
CA ALA A 78 6.08 -19.99 16.65
C ALA A 78 5.65 -18.56 17.06
N ALA A 79 4.92 -17.85 16.19
CA ALA A 79 4.42 -16.50 16.48
C ALA A 79 3.42 -16.47 17.66
N LEU A 80 2.56 -17.49 17.79
CA LEU A 80 1.62 -17.62 18.91
C LEU A 80 2.31 -17.95 20.25
N ILE A 81 3.45 -18.65 20.22
CA ILE A 81 4.28 -18.89 21.42
C ILE A 81 5.02 -17.60 21.81
N GLU A 82 5.71 -16.94 20.87
CA GLU A 82 6.47 -15.71 21.14
C GLU A 82 5.59 -14.61 21.75
N THR A 83 4.40 -14.38 21.18
CA THR A 83 3.45 -13.38 21.70
C THR A 83 2.90 -13.70 23.10
N GLN A 84 2.78 -14.99 23.45
CA GLN A 84 2.44 -15.42 24.82
C GLN A 84 3.61 -15.21 25.80
N GLU A 85 4.83 -15.59 25.43
CA GLU A 85 6.02 -15.43 26.30
C GLU A 85 6.32 -13.96 26.62
N LEU A 86 6.18 -13.08 25.62
CA LEU A 86 6.33 -11.63 25.78
C LEU A 86 5.23 -11.00 26.67
N ARG A 87 4.13 -11.72 26.93
CA ARG A 87 2.89 -11.24 27.59
C ARG A 87 2.23 -10.02 26.93
N VAL A 88 2.55 -9.74 25.67
CA VAL A 88 1.97 -8.61 24.92
C VAL A 88 0.72 -9.10 24.18
N THR A 89 -0.41 -9.12 24.90
CA THR A 89 -1.71 -9.62 24.39
C THR A 89 -2.31 -8.80 23.24
N SER A 90 -1.63 -7.76 22.78
CA SER A 90 -2.03 -6.89 21.67
C SER A 90 -1.19 -7.08 20.39
N MET A 91 -0.33 -8.10 20.32
CA MET A 91 0.49 -8.36 19.13
C MET A 91 -0.22 -9.24 18.10
N SER A 92 -0.03 -8.89 16.83
CA SER A 92 -0.59 -9.59 15.67
C SER A 92 0.38 -10.67 15.19
N THR A 93 -0.15 -11.85 14.92
CA THR A 93 0.59 -13.02 14.41
C THR A 93 0.40 -13.25 12.91
N ALA A 94 -0.52 -12.52 12.26
CA ALA A 94 -0.69 -12.56 10.81
C ALA A 94 -1.22 -11.24 10.22
N VAL A 95 -1.18 -11.16 8.90
CA VAL A 95 -1.81 -10.16 8.04
C VAL A 95 -2.87 -10.85 7.18
N LEU A 96 -4.11 -10.40 7.25
CA LEU A 96 -5.18 -10.80 6.34
C LEU A 96 -5.37 -9.72 5.28
N ILE A 97 -5.14 -10.07 4.01
CA ILE A 97 -5.52 -9.25 2.87
C ILE A 97 -6.86 -9.77 2.36
N ILE A 98 -7.84 -8.88 2.17
CA ILE A 98 -9.10 -9.20 1.49
C ILE A 98 -9.29 -8.31 0.27
N TYR A 99 -9.94 -8.84 -0.75
CA TYR A 99 -10.36 -8.12 -1.95
C TYR A 99 -11.86 -8.29 -2.12
N VAL A 100 -12.59 -7.19 -2.00
CA VAL A 100 -14.04 -7.12 -2.13
C VAL A 100 -14.35 -6.86 -3.60
N ASP A 101 -14.78 -7.92 -4.30
CA ASP A 101 -15.08 -7.89 -5.73
C ASP A 101 -16.46 -7.26 -5.95
N SER A 102 -17.52 -8.01 -5.65
CA SER A 102 -18.90 -7.63 -5.92
C SER A 102 -19.89 -8.39 -5.02
N ALA A 103 -21.11 -7.89 -4.88
CA ALA A 103 -22.25 -8.66 -4.39
C ALA A 103 -23.35 -8.74 -5.46
N LYS A 104 -24.29 -9.68 -5.28
CA LYS A 104 -25.39 -9.95 -6.22
C LYS A 104 -26.69 -10.25 -5.48
N ASN A 105 -27.83 -9.96 -6.13
CA ASN A 105 -29.19 -10.21 -5.65
C ASN A 105 -29.49 -9.64 -4.24
N LEU A 106 -28.87 -8.52 -3.84
CA LEU A 106 -29.13 -7.90 -2.54
C LEU A 106 -30.58 -7.38 -2.43
N PRO A 107 -31.24 -7.52 -1.27
CA PRO A 107 -32.65 -7.13 -1.11
C PRO A 107 -32.88 -5.63 -1.34
N CYS A 108 -34.00 -5.31 -1.99
CA CYS A 108 -34.45 -3.93 -2.15
C CYS A 108 -34.89 -3.30 -0.82
N ILE A 109 -34.55 -2.03 -0.61
CA ILE A 109 -35.14 -1.22 0.47
C ILE A 109 -36.60 -0.83 0.14
N ARG A 110 -37.34 -0.50 1.21
CA ARG A 110 -38.80 -0.29 1.28
C ARG A 110 -39.44 0.22 -0.04
N GLY A 111 -40.24 -0.65 -0.66
CA GLY A 111 -41.02 -0.34 -1.86
C GLY A 111 -40.24 -0.50 -3.16
N ASN A 112 -39.53 -1.62 -3.32
CA ASN A 112 -38.76 -2.02 -4.52
C ASN A 112 -37.76 -0.94 -4.99
N LYS A 113 -37.12 -0.25 -4.04
CA LYS A 113 -36.02 0.68 -4.34
C LYS A 113 -34.70 -0.05 -4.15
N GLN A 114 -33.84 0.02 -5.15
CA GLN A 114 -32.47 -0.48 -5.03
C GLN A 114 -31.73 0.33 -3.95
N PRO A 115 -30.96 -0.32 -3.06
CA PRO A 115 -30.27 0.34 -1.96
C PRO A 115 -29.00 1.08 -2.44
N ASP A 116 -28.53 2.04 -1.65
CA ASP A 116 -27.24 2.71 -1.84
C ASP A 116 -26.21 2.05 -0.91
N VAL A 117 -25.49 1.04 -1.39
CA VAL A 117 -24.79 0.07 -0.53
C VAL A 117 -23.30 0.31 -0.38
N TYR A 118 -22.83 0.24 0.86
CA TYR A 118 -21.42 0.02 1.18
C TYR A 118 -21.25 -1.25 2.02
N LEU A 119 -20.10 -1.89 1.86
CA LEU A 119 -19.62 -2.97 2.71
C LEU A 119 -18.66 -2.43 3.78
N GLU A 120 -18.88 -2.83 5.02
CA GLU A 120 -18.00 -2.69 6.18
C GLU A 120 -17.42 -4.07 6.55
N ALA A 121 -16.11 -4.17 6.69
CA ALA A 121 -15.38 -5.37 7.11
C ALA A 121 -14.63 -5.09 8.42
N ARG A 122 -14.73 -6.01 9.38
CA ARG A 122 -14.19 -5.86 10.74
C ARG A 122 -13.42 -7.10 11.19
N VAL A 123 -12.19 -6.90 11.65
CA VAL A 123 -11.30 -7.93 12.21
C VAL A 123 -10.61 -7.33 13.44
N ASP A 124 -10.64 -8.04 14.58
CA ASP A 124 -9.88 -7.68 15.80
C ASP A 124 -9.98 -6.19 16.21
N GLY A 125 -11.17 -5.61 16.06
CA GLY A 125 -11.44 -4.20 16.37
C GLY A 125 -11.14 -3.21 15.24
N GLN A 126 -10.25 -3.52 14.31
CA GLN A 126 -10.06 -2.75 13.07
C GLN A 126 -11.32 -2.82 12.21
N ILE A 127 -11.70 -1.68 11.61
CA ILE A 127 -12.84 -1.57 10.69
C ILE A 127 -12.34 -0.93 9.40
N GLN A 128 -12.70 -1.51 8.27
CA GLN A 128 -12.47 -0.96 6.93
C GLN A 128 -13.80 -0.88 6.17
N ARG A 129 -13.96 0.15 5.33
CA ARG A 129 -15.21 0.40 4.61
C ARG A 129 -14.94 0.66 3.13
N THR A 130 -15.81 0.13 2.28
CA THR A 130 -15.82 0.36 0.83
C THR A 130 -16.48 1.68 0.43
N ASN A 131 -16.20 2.12 -0.79
CA ASN A 131 -16.99 3.17 -1.44
C ASN A 131 -18.47 2.74 -1.58
N THR A 132 -19.38 3.70 -1.49
CA THR A 132 -20.83 3.44 -1.59
C THR A 132 -21.26 3.37 -3.06
N ILE A 133 -21.90 2.26 -3.44
CA ILE A 133 -22.47 2.04 -4.77
C ILE A 133 -23.96 2.41 -4.72
N LEU A 134 -24.31 3.50 -5.40
CA LEU A 134 -25.67 4.03 -5.39
C LEU A 134 -26.62 3.15 -6.23
N ARG A 135 -27.80 2.85 -5.67
CA ARG A 135 -28.94 2.18 -6.31
C ARG A 135 -28.58 0.86 -7.00
N SER A 136 -27.92 -0.05 -6.31
CA SER A 136 -27.64 -1.39 -6.84
C SER A 136 -27.99 -2.52 -5.87
N CYS A 137 -28.66 -3.54 -6.41
CA CYS A 137 -28.77 -4.86 -5.79
C CYS A 137 -27.55 -5.75 -6.12
N ASP A 138 -26.74 -5.33 -7.10
CA ASP A 138 -25.59 -6.05 -7.63
C ASP A 138 -24.37 -5.10 -7.65
N PRO A 139 -23.87 -4.66 -6.49
CA PRO A 139 -22.78 -3.70 -6.40
C PRO A 139 -21.44 -4.34 -6.78
N VAL A 140 -20.58 -3.54 -7.40
CA VAL A 140 -19.18 -3.89 -7.71
C VAL A 140 -18.30 -2.86 -7.03
N TRP A 141 -17.34 -3.32 -6.22
CA TRP A 141 -16.47 -2.47 -5.39
C TRP A 141 -15.01 -2.53 -5.80
N GLU A 142 -14.52 -3.70 -6.23
CA GLU A 142 -13.12 -3.93 -6.66
C GLU A 142 -12.06 -3.40 -5.68
N GLN A 143 -12.33 -3.48 -4.38
CA GLN A 143 -11.58 -2.77 -3.34
C GLN A 143 -10.83 -3.72 -2.42
N GLY A 144 -9.51 -3.54 -2.34
CA GLY A 144 -8.62 -4.28 -1.44
C GLY A 144 -8.49 -3.62 -0.06
N PHE A 145 -8.40 -4.46 0.98
CA PHE A 145 -8.11 -4.05 2.36
C PHE A 145 -7.04 -4.94 2.98
N THR A 146 -6.43 -4.44 4.06
CA THR A 146 -5.44 -5.18 4.86
C THR A 146 -5.77 -5.01 6.33
N PHE A 147 -5.78 -6.13 7.05
CA PHE A 147 -6.02 -6.21 8.49
C PHE A 147 -4.84 -6.93 9.15
N LEU A 148 -4.43 -6.43 10.31
CA LEU A 148 -3.60 -7.21 11.23
C LEU A 148 -4.49 -8.19 12.01
N VAL A 149 -3.98 -9.39 12.31
CA VAL A 149 -4.75 -10.45 13.01
C VAL A 149 -3.97 -10.94 14.22
N SER A 150 -4.60 -10.88 15.40
CA SER A 150 -4.05 -11.26 16.70
C SER A 150 -3.83 -12.77 16.78
N ASN A 151 -4.88 -13.55 16.50
CA ASN A 151 -4.79 -15.01 16.45
C ASN A 151 -5.71 -15.59 15.34
N PRO A 152 -5.17 -15.89 14.15
CA PRO A 152 -5.88 -16.55 13.05
C PRO A 152 -6.70 -17.80 13.41
N GLU A 153 -6.35 -18.56 14.45
CA GLU A 153 -7.10 -19.76 14.85
C GLU A 153 -8.49 -19.42 15.42
N SER A 154 -8.61 -18.27 16.09
CA SER A 154 -9.80 -17.86 16.84
C SER A 154 -10.44 -16.54 16.40
N SER A 155 -9.71 -15.66 15.71
CA SER A 155 -10.23 -14.42 15.14
C SER A 155 -11.28 -14.67 14.05
N ILE A 156 -12.28 -13.80 14.00
CA ILE A 156 -13.40 -13.84 13.05
C ILE A 156 -13.45 -12.52 12.29
N MET A 157 -13.49 -12.60 10.96
CA MET A 157 -13.85 -11.47 10.12
C MET A 157 -15.37 -11.36 10.05
N HIS A 158 -15.91 -10.24 10.49
CA HIS A 158 -17.32 -9.89 10.32
C HIS A 158 -17.47 -8.93 9.14
N ILE A 159 -18.44 -9.17 8.27
CA ILE A 159 -18.78 -8.31 7.14
C ILE A 159 -20.25 -7.94 7.22
N LYS A 160 -20.56 -6.66 7.02
CA LYS A 160 -21.92 -6.12 6.90
C LYS A 160 -22.01 -5.27 5.65
N ILE A 161 -23.07 -5.46 4.87
CA ILE A 161 -23.45 -4.59 3.76
C ILE A 161 -24.62 -3.74 4.25
N ASN A 162 -24.47 -2.43 4.21
CA ASN A 162 -25.40 -1.46 4.77
C ASN A 162 -25.90 -0.51 3.68
N ASP A 163 -27.18 -0.11 3.74
CA ASP A 163 -27.71 1.01 2.95
C ASP A 163 -27.37 2.36 3.62
N GLU A 164 -26.77 3.28 2.87
CA GLU A 164 -26.31 4.59 3.36
C GLU A 164 -27.43 5.44 3.95
N LYS A 165 -28.59 5.45 3.29
CA LYS A 165 -29.68 6.39 3.58
C LYS A 165 -30.52 5.98 4.78
N THR A 166 -30.62 4.68 5.02
CA THR A 166 -31.45 4.10 6.09
C THR A 166 -30.62 3.50 7.22
N THR A 167 -29.30 3.35 7.04
CA THR A 167 -28.39 2.60 7.92
C THR A 167 -28.81 1.15 8.18
N MET A 168 -29.69 0.61 7.33
CA MET A 168 -30.21 -0.75 7.44
C MET A 168 -29.19 -1.76 6.90
N ILE A 169 -28.99 -2.86 7.63
CA ILE A 169 -28.23 -4.01 7.14
C ILE A 169 -29.01 -4.65 5.99
N VAL A 170 -28.36 -4.76 4.84
CA VAL A 170 -28.85 -5.35 3.58
C VAL A 170 -28.38 -6.81 3.46
N GLY A 171 -27.26 -7.15 4.10
CA GLY A 171 -26.81 -8.53 4.31
C GLY A 171 -25.56 -8.57 5.18
N GLU A 172 -25.31 -9.68 5.86
CA GLU A 172 -24.10 -9.87 6.68
C GLU A 172 -23.52 -11.28 6.59
N MET A 173 -22.23 -11.43 6.87
CA MET A 173 -21.57 -12.73 7.01
C MET A 173 -20.48 -12.68 8.07
N SER A 174 -20.11 -13.85 8.60
CA SER A 174 -18.99 -14.00 9.52
C SER A 174 -18.10 -15.16 9.07
N TYR A 175 -16.82 -14.89 8.88
CA TYR A 175 -15.83 -15.84 8.38
C TYR A 175 -14.76 -16.11 9.45
N LYS A 176 -14.60 -17.38 9.85
CA LYS A 176 -13.54 -17.78 10.79
C LYS A 176 -12.21 -17.79 10.06
N ILE A 177 -11.22 -17.04 10.55
CA ILE A 177 -9.92 -16.93 9.85
C ILE A 177 -9.19 -18.30 9.84
N SER A 178 -9.48 -19.19 10.78
CA SER A 178 -9.01 -20.58 10.79
C SER A 178 -9.38 -21.36 9.52
N SER A 179 -10.50 -21.04 8.86
CA SER A 179 -10.88 -21.68 7.59
C SER A 179 -10.04 -21.25 6.37
N LEU A 180 -9.14 -20.27 6.50
CA LEU A 180 -8.05 -20.01 5.53
C LEU A 180 -6.80 -20.84 5.83
N ILE A 181 -6.57 -21.25 7.09
CA ILE A 181 -5.43 -22.10 7.46
C ILE A 181 -5.56 -23.49 6.80
N GLU A 182 -6.79 -23.94 6.58
CA GLU A 182 -7.17 -25.16 5.87
C GLU A 182 -7.13 -25.03 4.33
N LYS A 183 -6.49 -23.99 3.76
CA LYS A 183 -6.43 -23.74 2.31
C LYS A 183 -5.02 -23.75 1.75
N ASP A 184 -4.90 -24.23 0.53
CA ASP A 184 -3.68 -24.13 -0.27
C ASP A 184 -3.21 -22.67 -0.33
N ASN A 185 -1.93 -22.45 -0.05
CA ASN A 185 -1.32 -21.11 0.03
C ASN A 185 -2.01 -20.13 1.00
N LEU A 186 -2.83 -20.61 1.95
CA LEU A 186 -3.65 -19.81 2.87
C LEU A 186 -4.57 -18.80 2.14
N GLU A 187 -5.08 -19.17 0.97
CA GLU A 187 -5.76 -18.26 0.04
C GLU A 187 -7.07 -18.83 -0.55
N VAL A 188 -8.00 -17.94 -0.86
CA VAL A 188 -9.19 -18.18 -1.69
C VAL A 188 -9.35 -17.05 -2.69
N THR A 189 -9.76 -17.37 -3.92
CA THR A 189 -9.86 -16.41 -5.03
C THR A 189 -11.28 -16.40 -5.62
N GLN A 190 -11.89 -15.22 -5.71
CA GLN A 190 -13.26 -15.00 -6.22
C GLN A 190 -14.32 -16.00 -5.68
N GLN A 191 -14.22 -16.36 -4.41
CA GLN A 191 -15.18 -17.28 -3.79
C GLN A 191 -16.48 -16.55 -3.45
N PRO A 192 -17.66 -17.06 -3.86
CA PRO A 192 -18.94 -16.55 -3.42
C PRO A 192 -19.30 -17.07 -2.02
N TYR A 193 -19.88 -16.19 -1.20
CA TYR A 193 -20.37 -16.47 0.15
C TYR A 193 -21.85 -16.10 0.27
N ASP A 194 -22.60 -16.90 1.02
CA ASP A 194 -24.00 -16.61 1.37
C ASP A 194 -24.09 -15.47 2.40
N LEU A 195 -25.08 -14.59 2.21
CA LEU A 195 -25.37 -13.49 3.12
C LEU A 195 -26.56 -13.82 4.02
N GLN A 196 -26.37 -13.70 5.32
CA GLN A 196 -27.41 -13.69 6.33
C GLN A 196 -28.18 -12.36 6.28
N MET A 197 -29.42 -12.35 6.76
CA MET A 197 -30.35 -11.21 6.68
C MET A 197 -30.72 -10.73 5.25
N ALA A 198 -30.30 -11.46 4.21
CA ALA A 198 -30.57 -11.18 2.81
C ALA A 198 -31.50 -12.24 2.17
N GLU A 199 -31.83 -12.10 0.89
CA GLU A 199 -32.59 -13.11 0.13
C GLU A 199 -31.73 -14.35 -0.17
N THR A 200 -32.33 -15.54 -0.38
CA THR A 200 -31.58 -16.81 -0.47
C THR A 200 -30.52 -16.85 -1.57
N ASP A 201 -30.74 -16.10 -2.64
CA ASP A 201 -29.87 -16.05 -3.81
C ASP A 201 -28.87 -14.88 -3.73
N SER A 202 -28.85 -14.14 -2.61
CA SER A 202 -27.86 -13.09 -2.32
C SER A 202 -26.48 -13.69 -2.14
N LYS A 203 -25.46 -13.13 -2.79
CA LYS A 203 -24.07 -13.62 -2.70
C LYS A 203 -23.10 -12.45 -2.61
N LEU A 204 -22.02 -12.62 -1.86
CA LEU A 204 -20.86 -11.72 -1.84
C LEU A 204 -19.62 -12.46 -2.35
N VAL A 205 -18.92 -11.89 -3.34
CA VAL A 205 -17.71 -12.45 -3.93
C VAL A 205 -16.49 -11.80 -3.29
N LEU A 206 -15.61 -12.61 -2.71
CA LEU A 206 -14.37 -12.16 -2.08
C LEU A 206 -13.17 -12.98 -2.59
N SER A 207 -12.00 -12.34 -2.61
CA SER A 207 -10.72 -13.07 -2.51
C SER A 207 -10.08 -12.74 -1.16
N MET A 208 -9.42 -13.69 -0.52
CA MET A 208 -8.78 -13.49 0.78
C MET A 208 -7.47 -14.28 0.84
N SER A 209 -6.40 -13.64 1.31
CA SER A 209 -5.06 -14.24 1.41
C SER A 209 -4.47 -13.90 2.77
N LEU A 210 -4.28 -14.93 3.61
CA LEU A 210 -3.68 -14.81 4.93
C LEU A 210 -2.16 -15.00 4.80
N SER A 211 -1.37 -14.20 5.51
CA SER A 211 0.10 -14.35 5.59
C SER A 211 0.57 -14.21 7.03
N ILE A 212 1.33 -15.17 7.52
CA ILE A 212 1.80 -15.24 8.90
C ILE A 212 2.97 -14.27 9.09
N LEU A 213 3.00 -13.54 10.20
CA LEU A 213 4.07 -12.63 10.56
C LEU A 213 5.22 -13.42 11.19
N LYS A 214 6.24 -13.71 10.39
CA LYS A 214 7.42 -14.50 10.78
C LYS A 214 8.60 -13.57 11.10
N TYR A 215 9.20 -13.70 12.28
CA TYR A 215 10.54 -13.15 12.49
C TYR A 215 11.60 -14.03 11.83
N GLU A 216 12.55 -13.42 11.13
CA GLU A 216 13.69 -14.10 10.53
C GLU A 216 14.95 -13.28 10.81
N GLN A 217 16.02 -13.96 11.24
CA GLN A 217 17.31 -13.32 11.47
C GLN A 217 17.89 -12.86 10.11
N PRO A 218 18.43 -11.64 10.00
CA PRO A 218 19.14 -11.22 8.79
C PRO A 218 20.34 -12.13 8.53
N GLU A 219 20.66 -12.36 7.25
CA GLU A 219 21.96 -12.93 6.92
C GLU A 219 23.08 -11.92 7.26
N PRO A 220 24.20 -12.38 7.83
CA PRO A 220 25.30 -11.50 8.23
C PRO A 220 26.00 -10.93 6.98
N THR A 221 25.66 -9.69 6.62
CA THR A 221 26.29 -8.98 5.51
C THR A 221 27.63 -8.39 5.93
N SER A 222 28.68 -8.56 5.13
CA SER A 222 30.04 -8.06 5.41
C SER A 222 30.21 -6.53 5.23
N GLU A 223 29.14 -5.77 5.45
CA GLU A 223 29.07 -4.29 5.37
C GLU A 223 28.79 -3.66 6.76
N GLU A 224 28.83 -4.46 7.82
CA GLU A 224 28.70 -4.03 9.22
C GLU A 224 29.92 -3.21 9.70
N ASP A 225 30.03 -1.95 9.28
CA ASP A 225 30.84 -0.93 10.00
C ASP A 225 30.54 0.55 9.66
N GLU A 226 29.94 0.87 8.49
CA GLU A 226 29.78 2.29 8.07
C GLU A 226 28.49 2.97 8.58
N ASP A 227 27.33 2.30 8.51
CA ASP A 227 26.01 2.89 8.80
C ASP A 227 25.80 3.36 10.27
N ASP A 228 26.58 2.84 11.22
CA ASP A 228 26.53 3.28 12.63
C ASP A 228 27.55 4.38 12.99
N GLN A 229 28.50 4.69 12.09
CA GLN A 229 29.40 5.83 12.29
C GLN A 229 28.65 7.16 12.11
N ASN A 230 27.77 7.26 11.11
CA ASN A 230 26.97 8.46 10.86
C ASN A 230 26.17 8.91 12.10
N VAL A 231 25.41 8.00 12.73
CA VAL A 231 24.59 8.33 13.92
C VAL A 231 25.49 8.78 15.09
N ASN A 232 26.60 8.08 15.32
CA ASN A 232 27.55 8.44 16.37
C ASN A 232 28.32 9.75 16.10
N GLU A 233 28.56 10.11 14.84
CA GLU A 233 29.19 11.38 14.48
C GLU A 233 28.22 12.56 14.62
N PHE A 234 26.95 12.40 14.26
CA PHE A 234 25.91 13.38 14.57
C PHE A 234 25.75 13.60 16.09
N ASN A 235 25.73 12.52 16.88
CA ASN A 235 25.67 12.61 18.35
C ASN A 235 26.89 13.35 18.93
N LYS A 236 28.12 13.02 18.50
CA LYS A 236 29.35 13.76 18.87
C LYS A 236 29.34 15.23 18.45
N LYS A 237 28.57 15.59 17.42
CA LYS A 237 28.40 16.99 16.99
C LYS A 237 27.57 17.80 17.99
N ILE A 238 26.66 17.16 18.72
CA ILE A 238 25.82 17.77 19.75
C ILE A 238 26.61 17.95 21.06
N GLU A 239 27.35 16.94 21.54
CA GLU A 239 28.26 17.07 22.70
C GLU A 239 29.29 18.22 22.51
N ARG A 240 29.73 18.43 21.27
CA ARG A 240 30.67 19.52 20.89
C ARG A 240 30.02 20.91 20.83
N GLN A 241 28.70 21.02 20.89
CA GLN A 241 28.01 22.31 21.04
C GLN A 241 27.74 22.66 22.51
N GLU A 242 27.37 21.68 23.35
CA GLU A 242 27.19 21.91 24.79
C GLU A 242 28.48 22.36 25.50
N SER A 243 29.63 21.82 25.05
CA SER A 243 30.95 22.14 25.63
C SER A 243 31.45 23.57 25.39
N ASN A 244 30.75 24.40 24.59
CA ASN A 244 31.07 25.82 24.39
C ASN A 244 30.32 26.79 25.33
N VAL A 245 29.47 26.30 26.25
CA VAL A 245 28.80 27.13 27.26
C VAL A 245 29.19 26.69 28.67
N SER A 246 30.41 27.04 29.08
CA SER A 246 30.88 26.85 30.47
C SER A 246 31.35 28.16 31.08
N ASN A 247 30.57 28.68 32.05
CA ASN A 247 31.04 29.42 33.23
C ASN A 247 29.86 29.90 34.10
N ILE A 248 29.62 29.21 35.22
CA ILE A 248 29.54 29.77 36.60
C ILE A 248 29.12 28.64 37.59
N LEU A 249 30.10 28.25 38.42
CA LEU A 249 30.02 27.73 39.80
C LEU A 249 28.76 26.98 40.28
N SER A 250 28.92 25.69 40.66
CA SER A 250 28.82 25.25 42.08
C SER A 250 29.27 23.78 42.29
N SER A 251 29.50 23.40 43.54
CA SER A 251 29.97 22.07 44.01
C SER A 251 28.82 21.01 44.08
N SER A 252 29.02 19.71 44.37
CA SER A 252 30.06 19.06 45.20
C SER A 252 30.12 17.52 45.04
N VAL A 253 31.33 16.95 45.23
CA VAL A 253 31.64 15.57 45.72
C VAL A 253 31.23 14.33 44.85
N PRO A 254 32.16 13.38 44.56
CA PRO A 254 31.89 12.16 43.80
C PRO A 254 31.85 10.87 44.65
N PRO A 255 31.37 9.74 44.08
CA PRO A 255 31.83 8.40 44.41
C PRO A 255 32.81 7.84 43.35
N SER A 256 33.71 6.93 43.74
CA SER A 256 34.59 6.17 42.85
C SER A 256 34.90 4.77 43.46
N PRO A 257 35.73 3.90 42.87
CA PRO A 257 35.22 2.78 42.08
C PRO A 257 35.51 1.40 42.70
N LEU A 258 34.77 0.37 42.28
CA LEU A 258 34.98 -1.02 42.72
C LEU A 258 35.29 -1.97 41.56
N LYS A 259 36.49 -2.57 41.60
CA LYS A 259 36.93 -3.67 40.73
C LYS A 259 38.00 -4.49 41.48
N LYS A 260 37.72 -5.77 41.78
CA LYS A 260 38.57 -6.85 42.37
C LYS A 260 37.70 -7.76 43.28
N GLN A 261 37.96 -9.06 43.49
CA GLN A 261 38.73 -10.03 42.68
C GLN A 261 38.32 -11.48 43.07
N SER A 262 38.67 -12.44 42.21
CA SER A 262 38.64 -13.90 42.31
C SER A 262 38.76 -14.64 43.66
N SER A 263 38.02 -15.75 43.76
CA SER A 263 38.48 -17.06 44.30
C SER A 263 37.91 -18.18 43.37
N LYS A 264 38.64 -19.20 42.91
CA LYS A 264 39.26 -20.34 43.65
C LYS A 264 38.21 -21.12 44.48
N GLU A 265 38.12 -22.46 44.44
CA GLU A 265 38.85 -23.48 43.66
C GLU A 265 38.13 -24.84 43.78
N SER A 266 38.14 -25.71 42.74
CA SER A 266 37.98 -27.17 42.86
C SER A 266 38.27 -27.88 41.52
N ILE A 267 38.77 -29.12 41.60
CA ILE A 267 39.33 -29.90 40.48
C ILE A 267 38.77 -31.32 40.52
N ASN A 268 38.40 -31.88 39.36
CA ASN A 268 38.39 -33.31 38.96
C ASN A 268 37.49 -33.47 37.71
N SER A 269 37.70 -34.38 36.75
CA SER A 269 38.87 -35.16 36.31
C SER A 269 38.48 -35.94 35.02
N LEU A 270 39.32 -35.93 33.99
CA LEU A 270 39.21 -36.72 32.74
C LEU A 270 39.44 -38.24 32.98
N PRO A 271 39.35 -39.16 31.97
CA PRO A 271 38.75 -39.12 30.61
C PRO A 271 37.88 -40.37 30.24
N ARG A 272 37.31 -40.45 29.00
CA ARG A 272 37.65 -41.45 27.94
C ARG A 272 36.61 -41.65 26.81
N ASN A 273 37.11 -41.63 25.56
CA ASN A 273 36.79 -42.44 24.35
C ASN A 273 35.32 -42.41 23.80
N ILE A 274 34.98 -42.76 22.53
CA ILE A 274 35.59 -43.51 21.39
C ILE A 274 35.42 -42.73 20.05
N GLU A 275 36.08 -43.16 18.95
CA GLU A 275 35.98 -42.68 17.54
C GLU A 275 34.53 -42.74 16.93
N SER A 276 34.18 -42.27 15.71
CA SER A 276 34.85 -42.15 14.38
C SER A 276 34.10 -41.12 13.46
N THR A 277 34.64 -40.43 12.43
CA THR A 277 35.21 -40.80 11.09
C THR A 277 34.26 -41.65 10.17
N SER A 278 33.99 -41.39 8.87
CA SER A 278 34.23 -40.24 7.94
C SER A 278 33.71 -40.50 6.48
N VAL A 279 33.72 -39.46 5.60
CA VAL A 279 33.69 -39.45 4.09
C VAL A 279 32.38 -39.75 3.30
N ALA A 280 32.36 -39.41 1.99
CA ALA A 280 31.31 -39.62 0.95
C ALA A 280 31.93 -40.38 -0.29
N PRO A 281 31.84 -40.07 -1.63
CA PRO A 281 31.18 -38.97 -2.41
C PRO A 281 30.53 -39.33 -3.82
N ILE A 282 29.87 -38.34 -4.46
CA ILE A 282 29.86 -37.94 -5.92
C ILE A 282 29.38 -38.88 -7.09
N GLU A 283 28.50 -38.32 -7.96
CA GLU A 283 28.16 -38.57 -9.42
C GLU A 283 27.68 -39.98 -9.91
N GLU A 284 27.12 -40.23 -11.12
CA GLU A 284 27.09 -39.55 -12.46
C GLU A 284 25.75 -39.79 -13.29
N MET A 285 25.75 -39.64 -14.63
CA MET A 285 24.61 -39.59 -15.60
C MET A 285 24.19 -40.94 -16.26
N ILE A 286 23.08 -40.99 -17.06
CA ILE A 286 22.98 -41.53 -18.47
C ILE A 286 21.52 -41.51 -19.07
N LEU A 287 21.40 -41.85 -20.38
CA LEU A 287 20.43 -41.48 -21.46
C LEU A 287 19.07 -42.26 -21.62
N GLN A 288 18.33 -41.89 -22.68
CA GLN A 288 17.03 -42.37 -23.23
C GLN A 288 17.15 -43.68 -24.07
N PRO A 289 16.07 -44.21 -24.72
CA PRO A 289 15.70 -43.77 -26.10
C PRO A 289 14.21 -43.87 -26.56
N GLU A 290 13.87 -43.14 -27.65
CA GLU A 290 12.90 -43.39 -28.78
C GLU A 290 11.42 -43.82 -28.47
N GLU A 291 10.40 -43.94 -29.36
CA GLU A 291 10.10 -43.73 -30.82
C GLU A 291 8.56 -43.33 -30.89
N GLU A 292 7.79 -43.07 -31.98
CA GLU A 292 7.86 -43.15 -33.45
C GLU A 292 7.10 -41.92 -34.09
N ASP A 293 6.14 -42.09 -35.02
CA ASP A 293 5.59 -41.04 -35.93
C ASP A 293 4.06 -41.10 -36.24
N ILE A 294 3.50 -40.02 -36.82
CA ILE A 294 2.52 -39.94 -37.96
C ILE A 294 1.94 -38.50 -38.07
N ILE A 295 1.85 -37.97 -39.31
CA ILE A 295 1.55 -36.56 -39.64
C ILE A 295 0.10 -36.32 -40.11
N SER A 296 -0.56 -35.23 -39.66
CA SER A 296 -1.49 -34.43 -40.50
C SER A 296 -1.88 -33.07 -39.89
N ASN A 297 -2.16 -32.08 -40.75
CA ASN A 297 -2.34 -30.67 -40.39
C ASN A 297 -3.74 -30.32 -39.84
N THR A 298 -3.80 -29.65 -38.68
CA THR A 298 -4.78 -28.58 -38.41
C THR A 298 -4.12 -27.50 -37.55
N ALA A 299 -4.51 -26.22 -37.68
CA ALA A 299 -3.84 -25.11 -36.98
C ALA A 299 -4.03 -25.18 -35.46
N PRO A 300 -2.94 -25.09 -34.65
CA PRO A 300 -3.03 -25.29 -33.21
C PRO A 300 -3.30 -24.00 -32.43
N SER A 301 -4.32 -24.04 -31.59
CA SER A 301 -4.39 -23.17 -30.41
C SER A 301 -3.46 -23.72 -29.31
N LEU A 302 -2.48 -22.93 -28.88
CA LEU A 302 -1.82 -23.09 -27.58
C LEU A 302 -2.13 -21.85 -26.75
N SER A 303 -2.72 -21.92 -25.56
CA SER A 303 -2.39 -22.71 -24.36
C SER A 303 -1.12 -22.19 -23.67
N TYR A 304 -1.33 -21.41 -22.61
CA TYR A 304 -0.27 -20.93 -21.72
C TYR A 304 0.37 -22.11 -20.98
N THR A 305 1.69 -22.25 -21.07
CA THR A 305 2.47 -23.13 -20.21
C THR A 305 3.14 -22.32 -19.10
N SER A 306 3.14 -22.87 -17.89
CA SER A 306 3.44 -22.13 -16.66
C SER A 306 4.95 -22.03 -16.40
N SER A 307 5.57 -20.91 -16.78
CA SER A 307 6.88 -20.51 -16.23
C SER A 307 6.68 -19.44 -15.16
N GLY A 308 6.81 -19.81 -13.88
CA GLY A 308 6.52 -18.96 -12.71
C GLY A 308 7.50 -17.83 -12.43
N GLY A 309 7.98 -17.13 -13.47
CA GLY A 309 8.76 -15.91 -13.31
C GLY A 309 7.86 -14.76 -12.84
N LEU A 310 8.12 -14.23 -11.64
CA LEU A 310 7.41 -13.08 -11.09
C LEU A 310 7.62 -11.85 -11.98
N ILE A 311 6.63 -11.52 -12.81
CA ILE A 311 6.61 -10.25 -13.54
C ILE A 311 6.55 -9.14 -12.49
N HIS A 312 7.65 -8.38 -12.41
CA HIS A 312 7.86 -7.29 -11.45
C HIS A 312 6.86 -6.15 -11.70
N ARG A 313 5.65 -6.27 -11.14
CA ARG A 313 4.62 -5.23 -11.15
C ARG A 313 5.18 -4.00 -10.44
N THR A 314 5.39 -2.94 -11.19
CA THR A 314 5.75 -1.61 -10.65
C THR A 314 4.75 -1.21 -9.57
N PRO A 315 5.20 -0.71 -8.39
CA PRO A 315 4.32 -0.47 -7.26
C PRO A 315 3.23 0.55 -7.62
N SER A 316 1.99 0.25 -7.20
CA SER A 316 0.80 1.03 -7.57
C SER A 316 0.90 2.48 -7.08
N THR A 317 1.12 3.43 -8.00
CA THR A 317 1.14 4.88 -7.76
C THR A 317 -0.23 5.47 -7.36
N THR A 318 -1.23 4.63 -7.12
CA THR A 318 -2.65 4.96 -6.96
C THR A 318 -3.07 5.33 -5.54
N SER A 319 -2.17 5.30 -4.55
CA SER A 319 -2.46 5.57 -3.13
C SER A 319 -2.21 7.03 -2.71
N SER A 320 -1.78 7.90 -3.63
CA SER A 320 -1.42 9.30 -3.36
C SER A 320 -2.16 10.27 -4.30
N ALA A 321 -2.46 11.48 -3.80
CA ALA A 321 -3.12 12.55 -4.56
C ALA A 321 -2.19 13.30 -5.54
N GLY A 322 -1.06 12.69 -5.88
CA GLY A 322 0.05 13.34 -6.58
C GLY A 322 0.79 14.38 -5.74
N GLU A 323 1.93 14.86 -6.24
CA GLU A 323 2.79 15.82 -5.53
C GLU A 323 2.05 17.10 -5.12
N SER A 324 1.28 17.68 -6.06
CA SER A 324 0.50 18.91 -5.83
C SER A 324 -0.84 18.69 -5.11
N LYS A 325 -1.19 17.44 -4.76
CA LYS A 325 -2.45 17.07 -4.07
C LYS A 325 -3.75 17.45 -4.81
N LEU A 326 -3.69 17.63 -6.13
CA LEU A 326 -4.85 17.92 -6.99
C LEU A 326 -5.42 16.65 -7.65
N GLY A 327 -4.86 15.48 -7.33
CA GLY A 327 -5.23 14.19 -7.89
C GLY A 327 -4.25 13.70 -8.95
N ARG A 328 -4.50 12.50 -9.47
CA ARG A 328 -3.74 11.87 -10.57
C ARG A 328 -4.69 11.40 -11.66
N ILE A 329 -4.27 11.45 -12.93
CA ILE A 329 -5.07 10.97 -14.07
C ILE A 329 -4.37 9.79 -14.76
N GLN A 330 -5.12 8.73 -15.07
CA GLN A 330 -4.67 7.57 -15.83
C GLN A 330 -5.16 7.69 -17.27
N LEU A 331 -4.23 7.64 -18.22
CA LEU A 331 -4.53 7.73 -19.65
C LEU A 331 -3.58 6.90 -20.50
N THR A 332 -4.00 6.54 -21.71
CA THR A 332 -3.15 5.92 -22.74
C THR A 332 -3.02 6.87 -23.93
N LEU A 333 -1.79 7.04 -24.43
CA LEU A 333 -1.52 7.75 -25.68
C LEU A 333 -1.07 6.76 -26.75
N ARG A 334 -1.53 6.97 -27.99
CA ARG A 334 -1.06 6.21 -29.16
C ARG A 334 -1.19 7.02 -30.44
N TYR A 335 -0.15 7.06 -31.26
CA TYR A 335 -0.20 7.62 -32.60
C TYR A 335 -0.43 6.54 -33.67
N SER A 336 -1.28 6.83 -34.65
CA SER A 336 -1.57 5.96 -35.78
C SER A 336 -1.06 6.58 -37.07
N ILE A 337 0.15 6.20 -37.49
CA ILE A 337 0.82 6.71 -38.71
C ILE A 337 -0.08 6.50 -39.94
N GLN A 338 -0.68 5.31 -40.09
CA GLN A 338 -1.58 4.99 -41.22
C GLN A 338 -2.80 5.93 -41.31
N ARG A 339 -3.25 6.51 -40.18
CA ARG A 339 -4.44 7.36 -40.11
C ARG A 339 -4.13 8.84 -39.87
N GLN A 340 -2.85 9.19 -39.72
CA GLN A 340 -2.35 10.50 -39.25
C GLN A 340 -3.14 11.04 -38.04
N LYS A 341 -3.28 10.20 -37.00
CA LYS A 341 -4.10 10.49 -35.81
C LYS A 341 -3.37 10.21 -34.51
N LEU A 342 -3.40 11.18 -33.60
CA LEU A 342 -3.17 10.95 -32.18
C LEU A 342 -4.47 10.45 -31.54
N ILE A 343 -4.38 9.38 -30.77
CA ILE A 343 -5.47 8.74 -30.04
C ILE A 343 -5.16 8.84 -28.56
N ILE A 344 -6.14 9.28 -27.77
CA ILE A 344 -6.06 9.46 -26.32
C ILE A 344 -7.21 8.69 -25.69
N ASP A 345 -6.89 7.74 -24.82
CA ASP A 345 -7.87 7.04 -23.99
C ASP A 345 -7.78 7.58 -22.57
N ILE A 346 -8.83 8.27 -22.12
CA ILE A 346 -8.94 8.82 -20.77
C ILE A 346 -9.63 7.78 -19.90
N HIS A 347 -8.86 7.05 -19.09
CA HIS A 347 -9.38 5.95 -18.29
C HIS A 347 -10.08 6.47 -17.04
N ARG A 348 -9.33 7.07 -16.10
CA ARG A 348 -9.85 7.47 -14.79
C ARG A 348 -9.00 8.51 -14.10
N ILE A 349 -9.52 9.12 -13.04
CA ILE A 349 -8.81 10.01 -12.13
C ILE A 349 -8.90 9.41 -10.72
N ALA A 350 -7.89 9.67 -9.90
CA ALA A 350 -7.90 9.35 -8.48
C ALA A 350 -7.61 10.59 -7.62
N HIS A 351 -8.20 10.64 -6.43
CA HIS A 351 -7.93 11.60 -5.37
C HIS A 351 -8.11 13.08 -5.75
N LEU A 352 -9.19 13.42 -6.47
CA LEU A 352 -9.57 14.83 -6.62
C LEU A 352 -9.85 15.46 -5.25
N PRO A 353 -9.39 16.70 -5.00
CA PRO A 353 -9.62 17.39 -3.74
C PRO A 353 -11.11 17.65 -3.48
N LEU A 354 -11.43 17.94 -2.21
CA LEU A 354 -12.70 18.51 -1.77
C LEU A 354 -12.49 19.96 -1.31
N PRO A 355 -13.52 20.84 -1.35
CA PRO A 355 -13.40 22.20 -0.83
C PRO A 355 -13.20 22.16 0.70
N GLN A 356 -12.14 22.81 1.20
CA GLN A 356 -11.83 22.81 2.65
C GLN A 356 -12.99 23.31 3.53
N ASN A 357 -13.75 24.28 3.03
CA ASN A 357 -14.87 24.92 3.75
C ASN A 357 -16.21 24.20 3.54
N ASP A 358 -16.28 23.22 2.62
CA ASP A 358 -17.47 22.42 2.36
C ASP A 358 -17.07 21.02 1.84
N PRO A 359 -16.71 20.08 2.74
CA PRO A 359 -16.40 18.70 2.37
C PRO A 359 -17.59 17.93 1.77
N THR A 360 -18.82 18.47 1.79
CA THR A 360 -20.01 17.84 1.21
C THR A 360 -20.21 18.20 -0.26
N ASN A 361 -19.54 19.25 -0.74
CA ASN A 361 -19.51 19.65 -2.15
C ASN A 361 -18.51 18.80 -2.96
N ILE A 362 -18.82 17.50 -3.07
CA ILE A 362 -18.08 16.53 -3.90
C ILE A 362 -18.15 16.99 -5.37
N PRO A 363 -17.05 17.05 -6.13
CA PRO A 363 -17.04 17.58 -7.49
C PRO A 363 -17.90 16.77 -8.48
N ASP A 364 -18.31 17.43 -9.56
CA ASP A 364 -18.90 16.82 -10.75
C ASP A 364 -17.86 16.81 -11.89
N PRO A 365 -16.84 15.92 -11.86
CA PRO A 365 -15.68 15.99 -12.76
C PRO A 365 -15.98 15.66 -14.23
N TYR A 366 -15.23 16.34 -15.09
CA TYR A 366 -15.04 16.04 -16.51
C TYR A 366 -13.66 16.53 -16.96
N VAL A 367 -13.08 15.85 -17.96
CA VAL A 367 -11.80 16.24 -18.57
C VAL A 367 -12.08 17.10 -19.81
N LYS A 368 -11.27 18.15 -20.00
CA LYS A 368 -11.16 18.92 -21.26
C LYS A 368 -9.80 18.60 -21.90
N LEU A 369 -9.75 18.50 -23.22
CA LEU A 369 -8.51 18.32 -23.99
C LEU A 369 -8.38 19.41 -25.06
N TYR A 370 -7.15 19.88 -25.30
CA TYR A 370 -6.73 20.65 -26.46
C TYR A 370 -5.37 20.15 -26.98
N LEU A 371 -5.10 20.30 -28.28
CA LEU A 371 -3.82 19.96 -28.88
C LEU A 371 -3.09 21.24 -29.29
N LEU A 372 -2.34 21.80 -28.34
CA LEU A 372 -1.70 23.11 -28.48
C LEU A 372 -0.73 23.16 -29.67
N PRO A 373 -0.61 24.31 -30.37
CA PRO A 373 -1.20 25.62 -30.05
C PRO A 373 -2.70 25.79 -30.34
N ASP A 374 -3.41 24.76 -30.81
CA ASP A 374 -4.84 24.87 -31.12
C ASP A 374 -5.72 24.88 -29.85
N LYS A 375 -6.09 26.08 -29.40
CA LYS A 375 -7.09 26.33 -28.33
C LYS A 375 -8.50 26.64 -28.88
N HIS A 376 -8.83 26.28 -30.14
CA HIS A 376 -10.15 26.58 -30.72
C HIS A 376 -11.29 25.75 -30.09
N LYS A 377 -12.52 26.28 -30.12
CA LYS A 377 -13.69 25.62 -29.51
C LYS A 377 -14.15 24.35 -30.24
N GLU A 378 -13.76 24.19 -31.50
CA GLU A 378 -14.18 23.09 -32.39
C GLU A 378 -13.22 21.88 -32.32
N THR A 379 -11.94 22.14 -32.06
CA THR A 379 -10.89 21.13 -31.87
C THR A 379 -10.90 20.57 -30.46
N LYS A 380 -11.36 21.35 -29.47
CA LYS A 380 -11.64 20.91 -28.11
C LYS A 380 -12.32 19.54 -28.05
N ARG A 381 -11.81 18.67 -27.18
CA ARG A 381 -12.52 17.44 -26.76
C ARG A 381 -12.85 17.53 -25.27
N LYS A 382 -13.84 16.75 -24.84
CA LYS A 382 -14.20 16.62 -23.43
C LYS A 382 -14.90 15.29 -23.18
N THR A 383 -14.80 14.80 -21.96
CA THR A 383 -15.59 13.66 -21.49
C THR A 383 -17.06 14.05 -21.24
N ALA A 384 -17.87 13.03 -20.97
CA ALA A 384 -19.06 13.16 -20.13
C ALA A 384 -18.70 13.74 -18.75
N VAL A 385 -19.74 14.19 -18.04
CA VAL A 385 -19.64 14.66 -16.66
C VAL A 385 -20.10 13.54 -15.75
N ILE A 386 -19.23 13.12 -14.84
CA ILE A 386 -19.58 12.21 -13.76
C ILE A 386 -19.92 13.08 -12.55
N LYS A 387 -20.96 12.71 -11.80
CA LYS A 387 -21.44 13.50 -10.66
C LYS A 387 -20.92 12.97 -9.34
N ASP A 388 -20.78 13.88 -8.37
CA ASP A 388 -20.51 13.56 -6.96
C ASP A 388 -19.36 12.54 -6.77
N ASN A 389 -18.22 12.73 -7.46
CA ASN A 389 -17.15 11.73 -7.51
C ASN A 389 -15.73 12.32 -7.51
N CYS A 390 -14.90 11.96 -6.53
CA CYS A 390 -13.46 12.32 -6.51
C CYS A 390 -12.54 11.34 -7.27
N ASN A 391 -13.06 10.18 -7.68
CA ASN A 391 -12.34 9.10 -8.37
C ASN A 391 -13.08 8.64 -9.65
N PRO A 392 -13.39 9.53 -10.60
CA PRO A 392 -14.20 9.21 -11.78
C PRO A 392 -13.50 8.25 -12.74
N ILE A 393 -14.25 7.31 -13.31
CA ILE A 393 -13.84 6.42 -14.41
C ILE A 393 -14.65 6.81 -15.65
N PHE A 394 -13.95 7.18 -16.72
CA PHE A 394 -14.56 7.63 -17.99
C PHE A 394 -14.42 6.57 -19.09
N ASP A 395 -13.24 5.97 -19.24
CA ASP A 395 -12.84 5.09 -20.37
C ASP A 395 -13.22 5.63 -21.76
N GLU A 396 -13.10 6.95 -21.93
CA GLU A 396 -13.48 7.66 -23.17
C GLU A 396 -12.29 7.87 -24.13
N LYS A 397 -12.55 7.57 -25.41
CA LYS A 397 -11.60 7.65 -26.52
C LYS A 397 -11.75 8.95 -27.31
N PHE A 398 -10.64 9.67 -27.48
CA PHE A 398 -10.56 10.88 -28.29
C PHE A 398 -9.52 10.76 -29.40
N GLU A 399 -9.78 11.40 -30.53
CA GLU A 399 -8.87 11.45 -31.67
C GLU A 399 -8.62 12.89 -32.13
N TYR A 400 -7.36 13.22 -32.40
CA TYR A 400 -6.92 14.42 -33.12
C TYR A 400 -6.26 14.00 -34.44
N VAL A 401 -6.63 14.64 -35.54
CA VAL A 401 -5.91 14.53 -36.82
C VAL A 401 -4.72 15.47 -36.78
N VAL A 402 -3.51 14.94 -36.91
CA VAL A 402 -2.24 15.68 -36.83
C VAL A 402 -1.16 14.89 -37.57
N SER A 403 -0.32 15.56 -38.37
CA SER A 403 0.70 14.87 -39.15
C SER A 403 1.85 14.37 -38.27
N GLN A 404 2.58 13.35 -38.73
CA GLN A 404 3.76 12.84 -38.02
C GLN A 404 4.88 13.89 -37.91
N ALA A 405 4.93 14.85 -38.83
CA ALA A 405 5.90 15.96 -38.80
C ALA A 405 5.49 17.06 -37.81
N ASP A 406 4.18 17.34 -37.72
CA ASP A 406 3.61 18.30 -36.75
C ASP A 406 3.63 17.79 -35.31
N LEU A 407 3.50 16.46 -35.11
CA LEU A 407 3.21 15.84 -33.82
C LEU A 407 4.21 16.27 -32.73
N ASN A 408 5.50 16.29 -33.06
CA ASN A 408 6.58 16.63 -32.13
C ASN A 408 6.60 18.11 -31.73
N SER A 409 5.83 18.99 -32.39
CA SER A 409 5.72 20.41 -32.03
C SER A 409 4.43 20.73 -31.27
N ARG A 410 3.72 19.71 -30.74
CA ARG A 410 2.44 19.87 -30.04
C ARG A 410 2.55 19.50 -28.56
N VAL A 411 1.76 20.20 -27.76
CA VAL A 411 1.53 19.87 -26.35
C VAL A 411 0.08 19.46 -26.20
N LEU A 412 -0.18 18.27 -25.66
CA LEU A 412 -1.52 17.86 -25.27
C LEU A 412 -1.85 18.52 -23.91
N GLU A 413 -2.76 19.48 -23.93
CA GLU A 413 -3.29 20.15 -22.73
C GLU A 413 -4.51 19.40 -22.22
N ILE A 414 -4.49 19.05 -20.94
CA ILE A 414 -5.49 18.24 -20.26
C ILE A 414 -5.92 18.99 -19.01
N SER A 415 -7.18 19.43 -18.93
CA SER A 415 -7.71 20.14 -17.76
C SER A 415 -8.84 19.34 -17.13
N VAL A 416 -8.68 18.92 -15.88
CA VAL A 416 -9.77 18.35 -15.08
C VAL A 416 -10.60 19.48 -14.51
N CYS A 417 -11.92 19.40 -14.66
CA CYS A 417 -12.85 20.45 -14.30
C CYS A 417 -14.09 19.89 -13.62
N THR A 418 -14.74 20.67 -12.76
CA THR A 418 -16.04 20.31 -12.16
C THR A 418 -17.18 21.15 -12.74
N GLN A 419 -18.42 20.63 -12.76
CA GLN A 419 -19.61 21.44 -13.06
C GLN A 419 -20.14 22.23 -11.86
N LYS A 420 -19.81 21.83 -10.62
CA LYS A 420 -20.17 22.59 -9.42
C LYS A 420 -19.29 23.83 -9.25
N GLY A 421 -19.76 24.79 -8.47
CA GLY A 421 -19.00 25.98 -8.11
C GLY A 421 -17.79 25.60 -7.25
N TRP A 422 -16.59 25.77 -7.81
CA TRP A 422 -15.33 25.39 -7.18
C TRP A 422 -14.56 26.63 -6.71
N LEU A 423 -14.76 26.98 -5.44
CA LEU A 423 -14.10 28.07 -4.73
C LEU A 423 -14.36 29.49 -5.29
N SER A 424 -13.96 30.49 -4.51
CA SER A 424 -14.23 31.93 -4.72
C SER A 424 -13.45 32.56 -5.89
N THR A 425 -12.75 31.77 -6.70
CA THR A 425 -11.73 32.21 -7.66
C THR A 425 -12.21 32.23 -9.13
N GLY A 426 -13.42 31.76 -9.39
CA GLY A 426 -14.07 31.86 -10.71
C GLY A 426 -13.55 30.91 -11.80
N SER A 427 -12.65 29.98 -11.48
CA SER A 427 -12.29 28.88 -12.39
C SER A 427 -12.85 27.55 -11.89
N ASN A 428 -13.41 26.78 -12.82
CA ASN A 428 -13.89 25.41 -12.57
C ASN A 428 -12.79 24.35 -12.76
N VAL A 429 -11.52 24.73 -13.01
CA VAL A 429 -10.39 23.80 -13.14
C VAL A 429 -9.97 23.31 -11.75
N MET A 430 -9.87 21.99 -11.59
CA MET A 430 -9.41 21.33 -10.37
C MET A 430 -7.92 20.97 -10.43
N GLY A 431 -7.41 20.74 -11.65
CA GLY A 431 -6.01 20.43 -11.92
C GLY A 431 -5.76 20.30 -13.42
N GLN A 432 -4.51 20.47 -13.83
CA GLN A 432 -4.10 20.53 -15.23
C GLN A 432 -2.84 19.70 -15.47
N LEU A 433 -2.67 19.23 -16.69
CA LEU A 433 -1.51 18.48 -17.15
C LEU A 433 -1.19 18.89 -18.59
N HIS A 434 0.09 19.11 -18.88
CA HIS A 434 0.62 19.42 -20.20
C HIS A 434 1.63 18.37 -20.59
N LEU A 435 1.38 17.66 -21.69
CA LEU A 435 2.25 16.59 -22.19
C LEU A 435 2.89 17.02 -23.50
N ASN A 436 4.20 17.29 -23.49
CA ASN A 436 4.97 17.57 -24.70
C ASN A 436 5.13 16.29 -25.52
N LEU A 437 4.58 16.26 -26.73
CA LEU A 437 4.53 15.04 -27.53
C LEU A 437 5.87 14.68 -28.19
N SER A 438 6.90 15.55 -28.14
CA SER A 438 8.28 15.15 -28.49
C SER A 438 8.97 14.31 -27.42
N GLU A 439 8.47 14.31 -26.18
CA GLU A 439 9.09 13.63 -25.03
C GLU A 439 8.48 12.24 -24.75
N ILE A 440 7.42 11.86 -25.48
CA ILE A 440 6.62 10.65 -25.22
C ILE A 440 6.68 9.70 -26.42
N ASP A 441 7.04 8.44 -26.17
CA ASP A 441 6.96 7.37 -27.17
C ASP A 441 5.51 6.92 -27.42
N VAL A 442 4.78 7.75 -28.17
CA VAL A 442 3.41 7.47 -28.62
C VAL A 442 3.32 6.38 -29.69
N THR A 443 4.43 5.73 -30.09
CA THR A 443 4.37 4.55 -30.98
C THR A 443 3.85 3.32 -30.23
N LYS A 444 4.09 3.27 -28.92
CA LYS A 444 3.61 2.22 -28.02
C LYS A 444 2.35 2.70 -27.30
N ALA A 445 1.34 1.84 -27.20
CA ALA A 445 0.13 2.12 -26.43
C ALA A 445 0.41 1.87 -24.94
N VAL A 446 0.98 2.86 -24.24
CA VAL A 446 1.32 2.73 -22.81
C VAL A 446 0.30 3.49 -21.97
N THR A 447 -0.35 2.77 -21.06
CA THR A 447 -1.25 3.35 -20.05
C THR A 447 -0.42 3.84 -18.87
N THR A 448 -0.55 5.11 -18.49
CA THR A 448 0.31 5.74 -17.47
C THR A 448 -0.48 6.68 -16.57
N TRP A 449 -0.05 6.79 -15.30
CA TRP A 449 -0.56 7.77 -14.34
C TRP A 449 0.28 9.04 -14.39
N TYR A 450 -0.39 10.18 -14.37
CA TYR A 450 0.22 11.50 -14.37
C TYR A 450 -0.37 12.37 -13.25
N ASP A 451 0.43 13.25 -12.69
CA ASP A 451 0.04 14.10 -11.55
C ASP A 451 -0.60 15.39 -12.04
N LEU A 452 -1.71 15.78 -11.43
CA LEU A 452 -2.40 17.01 -11.76
C LEU A 452 -1.70 18.18 -11.07
N GLN A 453 -1.30 19.17 -11.87
CA GLN A 453 -0.64 20.40 -11.48
C GLN A 453 -1.65 21.55 -11.39
N ALA A 454 -1.23 22.70 -10.85
CA ALA A 454 -2.09 23.87 -10.76
C ALA A 454 -2.48 24.42 -12.15
N GLU A 455 -3.63 25.11 -12.24
CA GLU A 455 -4.07 25.80 -13.45
C GLU A 455 -3.04 26.88 -13.86
N ILE A 456 -2.41 26.71 -15.02
CA ILE A 456 -1.53 27.73 -15.59
C ILE A 456 -2.41 28.80 -16.23
N LYS A 457 -2.28 30.04 -15.75
CA LYS A 457 -3.00 31.20 -16.26
C LYS A 457 -2.07 32.01 -17.17
N ASP A 458 -2.39 31.99 -18.47
CA ASP A 458 -1.83 32.86 -19.51
C ASP A 458 -2.19 34.35 -19.24
#